data_AF-A0A1V6HDK7-F1
#
_entry.id   AF-A0A1V6HDK7-F1
#
_cell.length_a   1.000
_cell.length_b   1.000
_cell.length_c   1.000
_cell.angle_alpha   90.00
_cell.angle_beta   90.00
_cell.angle_gamma   90.00
#
_symmetry.space_group_name_H-M   'P 1'
#
loop_
_entity.id
_entity.type
_entity.pdbx_description
1 polymer ?
#
loop_
_entity_poly.entity_id
_entity_poly.type
_entity_poly.pdbx_seq_one_letter_code
_entity_poly.pdbx_strand_id
1 'polypeptide(L)'
;MKKKYLNLSTETQNYIEVALADGKITEQEIDLIKRKAVEFGDDPVEVEMVLSAVLLDINKEKTKEDYELIEIKPKYGLVDSYLQALKKYSNFNGRASRSEFWNFIFFNFIILFTLFTIIGIQGEDFGKSENNLIFLGLFGLLYPLIIIIPSISLCIRRLHDLNFSGWLALIPLYNIYLFAKKGHIGDNIYGEDPYKMVIKKITKSKEPFIGRLNVNKIETIGATMFGIGATSHEAIELKIIDYHQLDHVNKWLWILGGLLIIIPKTIKYLLNKSKKEST
;
A
#
# COMPACT_ATOMS: atom_id res chain seq x y z
N MET A 1 6.62 28.52 -27.96
CA MET A 1 6.38 27.23 -28.63
C MET A 1 7.07 27.19 -30.00
N LYS A 2 8.42 27.15 -30.09
CA LYS A 2 9.11 27.27 -31.41
C LYS A 2 10.38 26.41 -31.60
N LYS A 3 10.71 25.51 -30.67
CA LYS A 3 11.95 24.70 -30.71
C LYS A 3 11.75 23.20 -31.02
N LYS A 4 10.51 22.71 -31.20
CA LYS A 4 10.21 21.27 -31.27
C LYS A 4 10.47 20.63 -32.65
N TYR A 5 10.52 21.44 -33.72
CA TYR A 5 10.56 20.97 -35.10
C TYR A 5 11.67 21.64 -35.94
N LEU A 6 12.81 21.97 -35.34
CA LEU A 6 13.92 22.59 -36.08
C LEU A 6 14.23 21.76 -37.34
N ASN A 7 14.29 22.43 -38.49
CA ASN A 7 14.64 21.93 -39.83
C ASN A 7 13.53 21.24 -40.66
N LEU A 8 12.32 21.05 -40.13
CA LEU A 8 11.20 20.55 -40.95
C LEU A 8 10.45 21.67 -41.67
N SER A 9 9.93 21.38 -42.87
CA SER A 9 8.99 22.24 -43.59
C SER A 9 7.75 22.56 -42.75
N THR A 10 7.11 23.70 -43.04
CA THR A 10 5.91 24.13 -42.28
C THR A 10 4.75 23.18 -42.53
N GLU A 11 4.71 22.60 -43.73
CA GLU A 11 3.77 21.57 -44.17
C GLU A 11 3.91 20.31 -43.30
N THR A 12 5.12 19.77 -43.14
CA THR A 12 5.36 18.58 -42.28
C THR A 12 5.05 18.86 -40.82
N GLN A 13 5.37 20.06 -40.32
CA GLN A 13 5.01 20.46 -38.96
C GLN A 13 3.49 20.44 -38.73
N ASN A 14 2.71 20.96 -39.67
CA ASN A 14 1.25 20.95 -39.58
C ASN A 14 0.68 19.52 -39.58
N TYR A 15 1.24 18.61 -40.38
CA TYR A 15 0.82 17.20 -40.38
C TYR A 15 1.09 16.53 -39.03
N ILE A 16 2.25 16.82 -38.42
CA ILE A 16 2.58 16.30 -37.08
C ILE A 16 1.62 16.89 -36.03
N GLU A 17 1.34 18.19 -36.06
CA GLU A 17 0.42 18.83 -35.11
C GLU A 17 -1.02 18.31 -35.23
N VAL A 18 -1.50 18.07 -36.45
CA VAL A 18 -2.82 17.45 -36.69
C VAL A 18 -2.87 16.03 -36.14
N ALA A 19 -1.83 15.22 -36.38
CA ALA A 19 -1.75 13.87 -35.83
C ALA A 19 -1.61 13.86 -34.29
N LEU A 20 -1.12 14.95 -33.70
CA LEU A 20 -1.02 15.13 -32.26
C LEU A 20 -2.31 15.62 -31.61
N ALA A 21 -3.28 16.13 -32.37
CA ALA A 21 -4.51 16.72 -31.83
C ALA A 21 -5.32 15.74 -30.96
N ASP A 22 -5.28 14.45 -31.29
CA ASP A 22 -5.99 13.39 -30.56
C ASP A 22 -5.17 12.76 -29.41
N GLY A 23 -3.95 13.27 -29.15
CA GLY A 23 -3.05 12.78 -28.09
C GLY A 23 -2.51 11.37 -28.31
N LYS A 24 -2.75 10.78 -29.49
CA LYS A 24 -2.26 9.46 -29.90
C LYS A 24 -1.90 9.52 -31.38
N ILE A 25 -0.66 9.17 -31.70
CA ILE A 25 -0.22 8.94 -33.06
C ILE A 25 -0.22 7.43 -33.32
N THR A 26 -0.92 7.01 -34.37
CA THR A 26 -0.94 5.61 -34.86
C THR A 26 0.22 5.34 -35.81
N GLU A 27 0.62 4.07 -35.96
CA GLU A 27 1.68 3.70 -36.93
C GLU A 27 1.32 4.10 -38.38
N GLN A 28 0.03 4.09 -38.72
CA GLN A 28 -0.45 4.53 -40.04
C GLN A 28 -0.24 6.03 -40.26
N GLU A 29 -0.42 6.85 -39.23
CA GLU A 29 -0.17 8.29 -39.28
C GLU A 29 1.35 8.58 -39.33
N ILE A 30 2.17 7.82 -38.61
CA ILE A 30 3.64 7.93 -38.69
C ILE A 30 4.12 7.68 -40.12
N ASP A 31 3.64 6.59 -40.72
CA ASP A 31 4.01 6.23 -42.08
C ASP A 31 3.52 7.25 -43.11
N LEU A 32 2.33 7.82 -42.91
CA LEU A 32 1.81 8.90 -43.74
C LEU A 32 2.66 10.17 -43.62
N ILE A 33 3.05 10.57 -42.40
CA ILE A 33 3.90 11.74 -42.15
C ILE A 33 5.26 11.53 -42.82
N LYS A 34 5.89 10.36 -42.68
CA LYS A 34 7.17 10.04 -43.32
C LYS A 34 7.08 10.15 -44.85
N ARG A 35 6.02 9.61 -45.46
CA ARG A 35 5.79 9.71 -46.91
C ARG A 35 5.59 11.15 -47.36
N LYS A 36 4.76 11.92 -46.64
CA LYS A 36 4.48 13.32 -46.98
C LYS A 36 5.69 14.23 -46.78
N ALA A 37 6.50 14.01 -45.76
CA ALA A 37 7.70 14.79 -45.52
C ALA A 37 8.73 14.64 -46.65
N VAL A 38 8.86 13.44 -47.22
CA VAL A 38 9.69 13.21 -48.41
C VAL A 38 9.13 13.94 -49.64
N GLU A 39 7.80 13.99 -49.81
CA GLU A 39 7.16 14.78 -50.88
C GLU A 39 7.41 16.30 -50.72
N PHE A 40 7.52 16.78 -49.48
CA PHE A 40 7.82 18.20 -49.17
C PHE A 40 9.31 18.54 -49.21
N GLY A 41 10.18 17.56 -49.47
CA GLY A 41 11.63 17.75 -49.59
C GLY A 41 12.38 17.77 -48.26
N ASP A 42 11.77 17.30 -47.17
CA ASP A 42 12.44 17.17 -45.87
C ASP A 42 13.35 15.93 -45.82
N ASP A 43 14.45 16.01 -45.07
CA ASP A 43 15.37 14.87 -44.89
C ASP A 43 14.67 13.76 -44.07
N PRO A 44 14.58 12.51 -44.61
CA PRO A 44 14.01 11.38 -43.89
C PRO A 44 14.59 11.15 -42.49
N VAL A 45 15.88 11.44 -42.30
CA VAL A 45 16.58 11.24 -41.02
C VAL A 45 16.13 12.28 -39.99
N GLU A 46 15.97 13.54 -40.41
CA GLU A 46 15.48 14.61 -39.53
C GLU A 46 14.02 14.37 -39.13
N VAL A 47 13.18 13.93 -40.08
CA VAL A 47 11.78 13.56 -39.84
C VAL A 47 11.67 12.43 -38.83
N GLU A 48 12.50 11.39 -38.95
CA GLU A 48 12.52 10.26 -38.03
C GLU A 48 13.01 10.66 -36.63
N MET A 49 14.04 11.51 -36.55
CA MET A 49 14.55 12.04 -35.29
C MET A 49 13.48 12.85 -34.55
N VAL A 50 12.78 13.74 -35.27
CA VAL A 50 11.71 14.57 -34.69
C VAL A 50 10.52 13.71 -34.26
N LEU A 51 10.06 12.76 -35.09
CA LEU A 51 9.00 11.83 -34.72
C LEU A 51 9.38 11.01 -33.48
N SER A 52 10.62 10.51 -33.41
CA SER A 52 11.12 9.78 -32.24
C SER A 52 11.12 10.65 -30.99
N ALA A 53 11.55 11.91 -31.08
CA ALA A 53 11.53 12.85 -29.96
C ALA A 53 10.09 13.18 -29.51
N VAL A 54 9.18 13.39 -30.45
CA VAL A 54 7.75 13.64 -30.18
C VAL A 54 7.10 12.42 -29.49
N LEU A 55 7.35 11.21 -29.99
CA LEU A 55 6.85 9.98 -29.38
C LEU A 55 7.43 9.75 -27.98
N LEU A 56 8.70 10.10 -27.75
CA LEU A 56 9.32 10.06 -26.43
C LEU A 56 8.71 11.07 -25.46
N ASP A 57 8.37 12.28 -25.91
CA ASP A 57 7.70 13.28 -25.08
C ASP A 57 6.28 12.85 -24.71
N ILE A 58 5.52 12.30 -25.67
CA ILE A 58 4.19 11.71 -25.40
C ILE A 58 4.28 10.56 -24.39
N ASN A 59 5.29 9.70 -24.53
CA ASN A 59 5.52 8.61 -23.58
C ASN A 59 5.96 9.12 -22.21
N LYS A 60 6.75 10.20 -22.14
CA LYS A 60 7.11 10.86 -20.87
C LYS A 60 5.90 11.45 -20.16
N GLU A 61 4.97 12.08 -20.89
CA GLU A 61 3.72 12.60 -20.32
C GLU A 61 2.81 11.46 -19.82
N LYS A 62 2.64 10.38 -20.59
CA LYS A 62 1.95 9.16 -20.11
C LYS A 62 2.59 8.56 -18.85
N THR A 63 3.92 8.55 -18.74
CA THR A 63 4.60 8.03 -17.54
C THR A 63 4.47 8.93 -16.31
N LYS A 64 4.03 10.19 -16.44
CA LYS A 64 3.81 11.09 -15.30
C LYS A 64 2.38 11.06 -14.76
N GLU A 65 1.39 10.75 -15.60
CA GLU A 65 -0.03 10.79 -15.22
C GLU A 65 -0.57 9.49 -14.60
N ASP A 66 0.10 8.34 -14.80
CA ASP A 66 -0.42 7.03 -14.40
C ASP A 66 0.01 6.52 -13.01
N TYR A 67 0.76 7.34 -12.26
CA TYR A 67 1.34 6.94 -10.98
C TYR A 67 1.11 8.01 -9.90
N GLU A 68 0.26 7.68 -8.93
CA GLU A 68 0.21 8.42 -7.67
C GLU A 68 1.32 7.87 -6.77
N LEU A 69 2.17 8.75 -6.24
CA LEU A 69 3.19 8.37 -5.24
C LEU A 69 2.46 7.97 -3.95
N ILE A 70 2.25 6.67 -3.77
CA ILE A 70 1.56 6.15 -2.58
C ILE A 70 2.41 6.35 -1.33
N GLU A 71 1.73 6.82 -0.30
CA GLU A 71 2.18 6.97 1.07
C GLU A 71 3.06 5.79 1.54
N ILE A 72 4.28 6.11 1.97
CA ILE A 72 5.23 5.15 2.53
C ILE A 72 4.70 4.68 3.89
N LYS A 73 3.88 3.63 3.91
CA LYS A 73 3.41 3.06 5.18
C LYS A 73 4.59 2.43 5.93
N PRO A 74 4.72 2.66 7.25
CA PRO A 74 5.71 1.96 8.05
C PRO A 74 5.45 0.44 7.93
N LYS A 75 6.45 -0.32 7.49
CA LYS A 75 6.31 -1.74 7.17
C LYS A 75 5.86 -2.60 8.38
N TYR A 76 6.08 -2.12 9.61
CA TYR A 76 5.83 -2.87 10.84
C TYR A 76 5.28 -1.97 11.95
N GLY A 77 4.24 -2.45 12.65
CA GLY A 77 3.83 -1.90 13.93
C GLY A 77 4.83 -2.22 15.04
N LEU A 78 4.56 -1.72 16.25
CA LEU A 78 5.46 -1.87 17.40
C LEU A 78 5.67 -3.35 17.78
N VAL A 79 4.60 -4.14 17.89
CA VAL A 79 4.68 -5.59 18.19
C VAL A 79 5.26 -6.37 17.01
N ASP A 80 4.86 -6.04 15.77
CA ASP A 80 5.37 -6.72 14.57
C ASP A 80 6.87 -6.57 14.42
N SER A 81 7.41 -5.39 14.74
CA SER A 81 8.85 -5.11 14.68
C SER A 81 9.61 -5.99 15.68
N TYR A 82 9.03 -6.17 16.88
CA TYR A 82 9.62 -7.02 17.92
C TYR A 82 9.63 -8.50 17.52
N LEU A 83 8.48 -9.03 17.09
CA LEU A 83 8.37 -10.41 16.60
C LEU A 83 9.27 -10.65 15.38
N GLN A 84 9.40 -9.66 14.50
CA GLN A 84 10.25 -9.80 13.33
C GLN A 84 11.74 -9.82 13.69
N ALA A 85 12.19 -8.99 14.63
CA ALA A 85 13.56 -9.01 15.10
C ALA A 85 13.91 -10.38 15.71
N LEU A 86 13.00 -10.96 16.50
CA LEU A 86 13.15 -12.31 17.04
C LEU A 86 13.12 -13.39 15.95
N LYS A 87 12.23 -13.28 14.96
CA LYS A 87 12.17 -14.24 13.84
C LYS A 87 13.47 -14.23 13.01
N LYS A 88 14.12 -13.08 12.89
CA LYS A 88 15.38 -12.88 12.15
C LYS A 88 16.59 -12.76 13.08
N TYR A 89 16.53 -13.33 14.28
CA TYR A 89 17.52 -13.07 15.33
C TYR A 89 18.96 -13.39 14.89
N SER A 90 19.17 -14.47 14.15
CA SER A 90 20.47 -14.90 13.64
C SER A 90 20.72 -14.54 12.17
N ASN A 91 19.81 -13.80 11.53
CA ASN A 91 19.99 -13.37 10.15
C ASN A 91 20.64 -11.98 10.09
N PHE A 92 21.94 -11.96 9.79
CA PHE A 92 22.73 -10.75 9.62
C PHE A 92 22.65 -10.15 8.21
N ASN A 93 22.08 -10.89 7.26
CA ASN A 93 21.91 -10.45 5.88
C ASN A 93 20.54 -9.78 5.69
N GLY A 94 20.49 -8.81 4.79
CA GLY A 94 19.28 -8.03 4.54
C GLY A 94 19.32 -6.62 5.15
N ARG A 95 18.17 -5.97 5.07
CA ARG A 95 17.97 -4.57 5.46
C ARG A 95 16.85 -4.45 6.49
N ALA A 96 17.01 -3.50 7.41
CA ALA A 96 16.00 -3.14 8.40
C ALA A 96 15.59 -1.68 8.20
N SER A 97 14.27 -1.42 8.19
CA SER A 97 13.75 -0.05 8.09
C SER A 97 14.00 0.73 9.39
N ARG A 98 13.88 2.06 9.32
CA ARG A 98 13.91 2.91 10.54
C ARG A 98 12.82 2.52 11.52
N SER A 99 11.61 2.21 11.02
CA SER A 99 10.49 1.84 11.88
C SER A 99 10.74 0.50 12.57
N GLU A 100 11.28 -0.50 11.86
CA GLU A 100 11.66 -1.80 12.45
C GLU A 100 12.66 -1.62 13.59
N PHE A 101 13.71 -0.83 13.35
CA PHE A 101 14.76 -0.55 14.32
C PHE A 101 14.23 0.20 15.55
N TRP A 102 13.63 1.37 15.35
CA TRP A 102 13.21 2.22 16.46
C TRP A 102 12.05 1.63 17.27
N ASN A 103 11.12 0.91 16.63
CA ASN A 103 10.07 0.21 17.35
C ASN A 103 10.62 -0.91 18.23
N PHE A 104 11.62 -1.66 17.76
CA PHE A 104 12.29 -2.68 18.56
C PHE A 104 13.02 -2.08 19.76
N ILE A 105 13.79 -1.00 19.57
CA ILE A 105 14.48 -0.30 20.66
C ILE A 105 13.47 0.25 21.66
N PHE A 106 12.40 0.88 21.19
CA PHE A 106 11.35 1.44 22.03
C PHE A 106 10.61 0.38 22.84
N PHE A 107 10.32 -0.78 22.24
CA PHE A 107 9.69 -1.89 22.96
C PHE A 107 10.58 -2.44 24.09
N ASN A 108 11.88 -2.62 23.80
CA ASN A 108 12.85 -3.03 24.81
C ASN A 108 13.00 -1.97 25.91
N PHE A 109 12.96 -0.69 25.55
CA PHE A 109 12.97 0.40 26.51
C PHE A 109 11.78 0.30 27.47
N ILE A 110 10.56 0.05 26.97
CA ILE A 110 9.37 -0.13 27.83
C ILE A 110 9.56 -1.32 28.78
N ILE A 111 10.01 -2.48 28.28
CA ILE A 111 10.23 -3.68 29.12
C ILE A 111 11.22 -3.38 30.23
N LEU A 112 12.40 -2.83 29.88
CA LEU A 112 13.43 -2.52 30.84
C LEU A 112 12.98 -1.43 31.82
N PHE A 113 12.29 -0.40 31.34
CA PHE A 113 11.74 0.66 32.18
C PHE A 113 10.75 0.10 33.21
N THR A 114 9.86 -0.80 32.81
CA THR A 114 8.94 -1.48 33.73
C THR A 114 9.70 -2.33 34.75
N LEU A 115 10.69 -3.11 34.31
CA LEU A 115 11.53 -3.92 35.21
C LEU A 115 12.26 -3.06 36.25
N PHE A 116 12.93 -1.99 35.82
CA PHE A 116 13.62 -1.08 36.73
C PHE A 116 12.67 -0.36 37.68
N THR A 117 11.46 0.00 37.21
CA THR A 117 10.45 0.61 38.07
C THR A 117 9.98 -0.35 39.17
N ILE A 118 9.75 -1.63 38.84
CA ILE A 118 9.34 -2.65 39.81
C ILE A 118 10.42 -2.87 40.88
N ILE A 119 11.68 -2.92 40.46
CA ILE A 119 12.83 -3.04 41.37
C ILE A 119 12.94 -1.79 42.25
N GLY A 120 12.84 -0.61 41.65
CA GLY A 120 12.97 0.67 42.34
C GLY A 120 11.88 0.94 43.39
N ILE A 121 10.63 0.56 43.10
CA ILE A 121 9.50 0.70 44.05
C ILE A 121 9.71 -0.19 45.29
N GLN A 122 10.30 -1.37 45.13
CA GLN A 122 10.52 -2.32 46.23
C GLN A 122 11.78 -2.00 47.05
N GLY A 123 12.70 -1.19 46.51
CA GLY A 123 13.87 -0.69 47.23
C GLY A 123 14.72 -1.82 47.84
N GLU A 124 15.18 -1.62 49.07
CA GLU A 124 16.04 -2.57 49.79
C GLU A 124 15.37 -3.90 50.12
N ASP A 125 14.03 -3.95 50.13
CA ASP A 125 13.27 -5.17 50.39
C ASP A 125 13.21 -6.09 49.17
N PHE A 126 13.54 -5.59 47.98
CA PHE A 126 13.59 -6.38 46.76
C PHE A 126 14.53 -7.58 46.90
N GLY A 127 15.73 -7.38 47.45
CA GLY A 127 16.77 -8.42 47.58
C GLY A 127 16.51 -9.45 48.69
N LYS A 128 15.51 -9.24 49.55
CA LYS A 128 15.21 -10.12 50.70
C LYS A 128 14.20 -11.21 50.38
N SER A 129 13.50 -11.10 49.25
CA SER A 129 12.47 -12.05 48.81
C SER A 129 13.05 -13.05 47.82
N GLU A 130 12.92 -14.36 48.10
CA GLU A 130 13.33 -15.43 47.19
C GLU A 130 12.66 -15.31 45.81
N ASN A 131 11.38 -14.92 45.78
CA ASN A 131 10.63 -14.71 44.54
C ASN A 131 11.22 -13.56 43.70
N ASN A 132 11.70 -12.50 44.34
CA ASN A 132 12.32 -11.37 43.65
C ASN A 132 13.71 -11.71 43.12
N LEU A 133 14.46 -12.56 43.83
CA LEU A 133 15.74 -13.08 43.34
C LEU A 133 15.54 -13.97 42.10
N ILE A 134 14.52 -14.83 42.10
CA ILE A 134 14.12 -15.63 40.92
C ILE A 134 13.70 -14.71 39.76
N PHE A 135 12.89 -13.69 40.04
CA PHE A 135 12.49 -12.68 39.06
C PHE A 135 13.70 -11.95 38.46
N LEU A 136 14.68 -11.55 39.28
CA LEU A 136 15.91 -10.91 38.83
C LEU A 136 16.77 -11.84 37.98
N GLY A 137 16.87 -13.12 38.33
CA GLY A 137 17.59 -14.11 37.52
C GLY A 137 16.93 -14.31 36.15
N LEU A 138 15.61 -14.49 36.11
CA LEU A 138 14.87 -14.71 34.87
C LEU A 138 14.80 -13.46 33.99
N PHE A 139 14.33 -12.33 34.53
CA PHE A 139 14.09 -11.13 33.74
C PHE A 139 15.27 -10.17 33.71
N GLY A 140 16.09 -10.14 34.75
CA GLY A 140 17.28 -9.28 34.81
C GLY A 140 18.48 -9.84 34.05
N LEU A 141 18.66 -11.17 34.00
CA LEU A 141 19.81 -11.80 33.34
C LEU A 141 19.45 -12.52 32.04
N LEU A 142 18.44 -13.39 32.04
CA LEU A 142 18.13 -14.19 30.84
C LEU A 142 17.51 -13.37 29.71
N TYR A 143 16.67 -12.39 30.03
CA TYR A 143 16.05 -11.55 29.00
C TYR A 143 17.09 -10.77 28.16
N PRO A 144 18.06 -10.02 28.74
CA PRO A 144 19.12 -9.37 27.96
C PRO A 144 19.94 -10.34 27.11
N LEU A 145 20.23 -11.53 27.65
CA LEU A 145 20.98 -12.58 26.93
C LEU A 145 20.23 -13.08 25.69
N ILE A 146 18.91 -13.23 25.77
CA ILE A 146 18.08 -13.62 24.63
C ILE A 146 18.05 -12.50 23.58
N ILE A 147 17.99 -11.25 24.03
CA ILE A 147 17.81 -10.08 23.17
C ILE A 147 19.10 -9.57 22.52
N ILE A 148 20.26 -9.92 23.06
CA ILE A 148 21.56 -9.42 22.56
C ILE A 148 21.79 -9.81 21.09
N ILE A 149 21.50 -11.05 20.71
CA ILE A 149 21.71 -11.56 19.36
C ILE A 149 20.75 -10.87 18.36
N PRO A 150 19.42 -10.84 18.58
CA PRO A 150 18.51 -10.07 17.74
C PRO A 150 18.90 -8.59 17.62
N SER A 151 19.37 -7.97 18.70
CA SER A 151 19.79 -6.56 18.72
C SER A 151 20.99 -6.33 17.80
N ILE A 152 22.01 -7.19 17.88
CA ILE A 152 23.20 -7.11 17.01
C ILE A 152 22.79 -7.34 15.54
N SER A 153 21.98 -8.36 15.28
CA SER A 153 21.44 -8.63 13.93
C SER A 153 20.71 -7.41 13.35
N LEU A 154 19.84 -6.78 14.15
CA LEU A 154 19.06 -5.64 13.72
C LEU A 154 19.93 -4.40 13.48
N CYS A 155 20.94 -4.14 14.33
CA CYS A 155 21.93 -3.09 14.12
C CYS A 155 22.68 -3.27 12.79
N ILE A 156 23.15 -4.48 12.50
CA ILE A 156 23.86 -4.80 11.26
C ILE A 156 22.95 -4.56 10.04
N ARG A 157 21.72 -5.11 10.07
CA ARG A 157 20.73 -4.91 8.98
C ARG A 157 20.34 -3.44 8.81
N ARG A 158 20.37 -2.65 9.88
CA ARG A 158 20.10 -1.20 9.82
C ARG A 158 21.24 -0.44 9.17
N LEU A 159 22.50 -0.84 9.40
CA LEU A 159 23.67 -0.26 8.72
C LEU A 159 23.71 -0.65 7.23
N HIS A 160 23.34 -1.89 6.92
CA HIS A 160 23.18 -2.35 5.55
C HIS A 160 22.13 -1.55 4.78
N ASP A 161 21.07 -1.09 5.44
CA ASP A 161 20.07 -0.20 4.83
C ASP A 161 20.65 1.19 4.43
N LEU A 162 21.77 1.60 5.02
CA LEU A 162 22.50 2.83 4.72
C LEU A 162 23.69 2.60 3.77
N ASN A 163 23.85 1.40 3.21
CA ASN A 163 25.02 0.96 2.44
C ASN A 163 26.35 0.95 3.22
N PHE A 164 26.31 0.88 4.55
CA PHE A 164 27.50 0.70 5.38
C PHE A 164 27.74 -0.78 5.70
N SER A 165 28.98 -1.12 6.06
CA SER A 165 29.32 -2.46 6.54
C SER A 165 28.76 -2.71 7.95
N GLY A 166 28.34 -3.95 8.22
CA GLY A 166 27.87 -4.34 9.55
C GLY A 166 28.90 -4.15 10.68
N TRP A 167 30.20 -4.19 10.34
CA TRP A 167 31.30 -3.95 11.28
C TRP A 167 31.26 -2.55 11.92
N LEU A 168 30.64 -1.57 11.26
CA LEU A 168 30.48 -0.23 11.81
C LEU A 168 29.62 -0.23 13.10
N ALA A 169 28.86 -1.31 13.37
CA ALA A 169 28.09 -1.50 14.60
C ALA A 169 28.95 -1.41 15.87
N LEU A 170 30.27 -1.69 15.77
CA LEU A 170 31.21 -1.63 16.88
C LEU A 170 31.57 -0.19 17.33
N ILE A 171 31.15 0.85 16.59
CA ILE A 171 31.44 2.25 16.90
C ILE A 171 30.17 2.94 17.46
N PRO A 172 29.91 2.89 18.78
CA PRO A 172 28.59 3.15 19.35
C PRO A 172 28.05 4.57 19.17
N LEU A 173 28.88 5.60 19.34
CA LEU A 173 28.41 7.00 19.35
C LEU A 173 27.97 7.50 17.97
N TYR A 174 28.71 7.12 16.91
CA TYR A 174 28.36 7.50 15.54
C TYR A 174 27.11 6.79 15.04
N ASN A 175 26.86 5.58 15.54
CA ASN A 175 25.75 4.75 15.11
C ASN A 175 24.38 5.33 15.47
N ILE A 176 24.24 6.09 16.56
CA ILE A 176 22.96 6.74 16.91
C ILE A 176 22.51 7.68 15.79
N TYR A 177 23.43 8.51 15.28
CA TYR A 177 23.17 9.39 14.15
C TYR A 177 22.82 8.59 12.88
N LEU A 178 23.57 7.53 12.58
CA LEU A 178 23.30 6.68 11.43
C LEU A 178 21.92 6.00 11.51
N PHE A 179 21.56 5.44 12.66
CA PHE A 179 20.28 4.76 12.84
C PHE A 179 19.07 5.68 12.64
N ALA A 180 19.20 6.97 12.93
CA ALA A 180 18.18 7.99 12.65
C ALA A 180 18.12 8.42 11.16
N LYS A 181 19.23 8.36 10.43
CA LYS A 181 19.35 8.80 9.03
C LYS A 181 18.41 8.04 8.09
N LYS A 182 17.85 8.67 7.06
CA LYS A 182 17.03 7.97 6.06
C LYS A 182 17.84 6.88 5.34
N GLY A 183 17.22 5.71 5.16
CA GLY A 183 17.77 4.59 4.39
C GLY A 183 18.03 4.92 2.93
N HIS A 184 18.84 4.08 2.28
CA HIS A 184 19.06 4.13 0.84
C HIS A 184 17.75 3.85 0.08
N ILE A 185 17.45 4.62 -0.96
CA ILE A 185 16.24 4.46 -1.75
C ILE A 185 16.48 3.42 -2.85
N GLY A 186 15.57 2.46 -2.99
CA GLY A 186 15.71 1.35 -3.92
C GLY A 186 16.63 0.26 -3.39
N ASP A 187 16.77 -0.80 -4.19
CA ASP A 187 17.52 -1.99 -3.81
C ASP A 187 19.02 -1.70 -3.68
N ASN A 188 19.70 -2.45 -2.82
CA ASN A 188 21.15 -2.34 -2.66
C ASN A 188 21.80 -3.74 -2.58
N ILE A 189 23.13 -3.77 -2.45
CA ILE A 189 23.92 -5.02 -2.39
C ILE A 189 23.54 -5.95 -1.23
N TYR A 190 22.87 -5.42 -0.20
CA TYR A 190 22.45 -6.16 0.98
C TYR A 190 20.99 -6.62 0.89
N GLY A 191 20.20 -6.13 -0.07
CA GLY A 191 18.85 -6.62 -0.36
C GLY A 191 17.85 -5.55 -0.83
N GLU A 192 16.60 -6.00 -0.97
CA GLU A 192 15.49 -5.16 -1.43
C GLU A 192 15.17 -4.01 -0.48
N ASP A 193 14.69 -2.88 -1.03
CA ASP A 193 14.27 -1.71 -0.24
C ASP A 193 13.24 -2.12 0.83
N PRO A 194 13.52 -1.90 2.13
CA PRO A 194 12.56 -2.19 3.17
C PRO A 194 11.33 -1.28 3.09
N TYR A 195 11.42 -0.12 2.46
CA TYR A 195 10.30 0.70 2.06
C TYR A 195 9.98 0.41 0.59
N LYS A 196 9.41 -0.76 0.30
CA LYS A 196 8.89 -1.03 -1.06
C LYS A 196 7.95 0.11 -1.42
N MET A 197 8.37 0.98 -2.34
CA MET A 197 7.44 1.85 -3.03
C MET A 197 6.54 0.92 -3.83
N VAL A 198 5.35 0.66 -3.30
CA VAL A 198 4.32 0.00 -4.10
C VAL A 198 3.86 1.06 -5.09
N ILE A 199 4.49 1.05 -6.26
CA ILE A 199 3.94 1.72 -7.43
C ILE A 199 2.64 0.97 -7.73
N LYS A 200 1.54 1.41 -7.14
CA LYS A 200 0.23 0.93 -7.55
C LYS A 200 0.00 1.57 -8.90
N LYS A 201 0.19 0.78 -9.95
CA LYS A 201 -0.38 1.10 -11.25
C LYS A 201 -1.87 1.37 -11.00
N ILE A 202 -2.32 2.61 -11.20
CA ILE A 202 -3.75 2.85 -11.32
C ILE A 202 -4.12 2.19 -12.65
N THR A 203 -4.36 0.87 -12.61
CA THR A 203 -5.29 0.31 -13.55
C THR A 203 -6.54 1.08 -13.23
N LYS A 204 -7.00 2.00 -14.10
CA LYS A 204 -8.37 2.52 -14.07
C LYS A 204 -9.19 1.29 -13.78
N SER A 205 -9.64 1.10 -12.54
CA SER A 205 -10.46 -0.05 -12.24
C SER A 205 -11.64 0.22 -13.16
N LYS A 206 -11.84 -0.67 -14.16
CA LYS A 206 -13.17 -0.81 -14.75
C LYS A 206 -14.08 -0.73 -13.55
N GLU A 207 -14.98 0.25 -13.58
CA GLU A 207 -15.85 0.60 -12.45
C GLU A 207 -16.19 -0.66 -11.69
N PRO A 208 -16.11 -0.66 -10.34
CA PRO A 208 -16.38 -1.85 -9.57
C PRO A 208 -17.59 -2.54 -10.18
N PHE A 209 -17.45 -3.84 -10.47
CA PHE A 209 -18.37 -4.68 -11.26
C PHE A 209 -19.88 -4.49 -10.91
N ILE A 210 -20.16 -3.84 -9.78
CA ILE A 210 -21.38 -3.14 -9.39
C ILE A 210 -22.07 -2.38 -10.55
N GLY A 211 -21.35 -1.80 -11.52
CA GLY A 211 -21.97 -1.14 -12.68
C GLY A 211 -22.75 -2.06 -13.63
N ARG A 212 -22.62 -3.38 -13.50
CA ARG A 212 -23.39 -4.37 -14.29
C ARG A 212 -24.48 -5.10 -13.53
N LEU A 213 -24.62 -4.86 -12.22
CA LEU A 213 -25.75 -5.40 -11.49
C LEU A 213 -26.93 -4.47 -11.71
N ASN A 214 -27.92 -4.94 -12.47
CA ASN A 214 -29.18 -4.23 -12.64
C ASN A 214 -29.82 -4.07 -11.26
N VAL A 215 -29.64 -2.90 -10.65
CA VAL A 215 -30.06 -2.57 -9.28
C VAL A 215 -31.54 -2.88 -9.08
N ASN A 216 -32.36 -2.62 -10.10
CA ASN A 216 -33.79 -2.91 -10.06
C ASN A 216 -34.07 -4.43 -9.91
N LYS A 217 -33.22 -5.28 -10.48
CA LYS A 217 -33.36 -6.75 -10.38
C LYS A 217 -32.96 -7.25 -8.98
N ILE A 218 -31.94 -6.65 -8.36
CA ILE A 218 -31.54 -6.94 -6.98
C ILE A 218 -32.60 -6.48 -5.99
N GLU A 219 -33.12 -5.26 -6.17
CA GLU A 219 -34.20 -4.74 -5.33
C GLU A 219 -35.46 -5.60 -5.43
N THR A 220 -35.79 -6.09 -6.63
CA THR A 220 -36.94 -7.00 -6.83
C THR A 220 -36.75 -8.33 -6.09
N ILE A 221 -35.57 -8.95 -6.21
CA ILE A 221 -35.25 -10.19 -5.48
C ILE A 221 -35.29 -9.96 -3.97
N GLY A 222 -34.70 -8.86 -3.50
CA GLY A 222 -34.73 -8.47 -2.08
C GLY A 222 -36.14 -8.23 -1.55
N ALA A 223 -37.01 -7.56 -2.33
CA ALA A 223 -38.40 -7.31 -1.96
C ALA A 223 -39.23 -8.60 -1.89
N THR A 224 -39.03 -9.54 -2.81
CA THR A 224 -39.70 -10.85 -2.76
C THR A 224 -39.24 -11.67 -1.56
N MET A 225 -37.94 -11.71 -1.26
CA MET A 225 -37.40 -12.40 -0.09
C MET A 225 -37.89 -11.78 1.22
N PHE A 226 -37.91 -10.44 1.31
CA PHE A 226 -38.43 -9.72 2.47
C PHE A 226 -39.93 -9.98 2.66
N GLY A 227 -40.71 -9.97 1.59
CA GLY A 227 -42.15 -10.27 1.62
C GLY A 227 -42.45 -11.70 2.08
N ILE A 228 -41.73 -12.70 1.57
CA ILE A 228 -41.87 -14.11 2.00
C ILE A 228 -41.48 -14.27 3.47
N GLY A 229 -40.42 -13.58 3.92
CA GLY A 229 -40.04 -13.57 5.33
C GLY A 229 -41.11 -12.93 6.23
N ALA A 230 -41.70 -11.81 5.80
CA ALA A 230 -42.74 -11.12 6.56
C ALA A 230 -44.04 -11.92 6.67
N THR A 231 -44.51 -12.54 5.59
CA THR A 231 -45.71 -13.39 5.63
C THR A 231 -45.50 -14.64 6.48
N SER A 232 -44.27 -15.18 6.50
CA SER A 232 -43.91 -16.29 7.39
C SER A 232 -43.94 -15.87 8.87
N HIS A 233 -43.53 -14.63 9.20
CA HIS A 233 -43.61 -14.10 10.56
C HIS A 233 -45.07 -13.89 11.01
N GLU A 234 -45.90 -13.33 10.14
CA GLU A 234 -47.33 -13.10 10.41
C GLU A 234 -48.10 -14.43 10.60
N ALA A 235 -47.77 -15.47 9.84
CA ALA A 235 -48.33 -16.81 10.03
C ALA A 235 -47.95 -17.45 11.39
N ILE A 236 -46.76 -17.12 11.93
CA ILE A 236 -46.32 -17.57 13.26
C ILE A 236 -47.10 -16.83 14.35
N GLU A 237 -47.29 -15.52 14.22
CA GLU A 237 -48.07 -14.71 15.18
C GLU A 237 -49.53 -15.18 15.26
N LEU A 238 -50.11 -15.55 14.11
CA LEU A 238 -51.46 -16.13 14.03
C LEU A 238 -51.53 -17.61 14.46
N LYS A 239 -50.41 -18.20 14.95
CA LYS A 239 -50.26 -19.61 15.36
C LYS A 239 -50.64 -20.63 14.27
N ILE A 240 -50.55 -20.25 13.01
CA ILE A 240 -50.84 -21.13 11.86
C ILE A 240 -49.68 -22.13 11.66
N ILE A 241 -48.44 -21.73 11.96
CA ILE A 241 -47.22 -22.54 11.82
C ILE A 241 -46.35 -22.37 13.09
N ASP A 242 -45.76 -23.46 13.57
CA ASP A 242 -44.82 -23.43 14.71
C ASP A 242 -43.45 -22.90 14.27
N TYR A 243 -42.91 -21.92 14.99
CA TYR A 243 -41.61 -21.29 14.73
C TYR A 243 -40.46 -22.29 14.63
N HIS A 244 -40.51 -23.38 15.41
CA HIS A 244 -39.47 -24.40 15.40
C HIS A 244 -39.46 -25.25 14.13
N GLN A 245 -40.54 -25.25 13.34
CA GLN A 245 -40.62 -25.96 12.08
C GLN A 245 -40.13 -25.14 10.87
N LEU A 246 -39.82 -23.84 11.05
CA LEU A 246 -39.23 -23.06 9.98
C LEU A 246 -37.76 -23.44 9.75
N ASP A 247 -37.47 -23.79 8.49
CA ASP A 247 -36.11 -24.02 8.01
C ASP A 247 -35.21 -22.80 8.30
N HIS A 248 -33.93 -23.07 8.57
CA HIS A 248 -32.92 -22.05 8.83
C HIS A 248 -32.85 -21.00 7.71
N VAL A 249 -33.12 -21.38 6.46
CA VAL A 249 -33.19 -20.47 5.32
C VAL A 249 -34.26 -19.39 5.51
N ASN A 250 -35.47 -19.76 5.96
CA ASN A 250 -36.57 -18.81 6.14
C ASN A 250 -36.27 -17.75 7.22
N LYS A 251 -35.52 -18.12 8.27
CA LYS A 251 -35.11 -17.21 9.34
C LYS A 251 -34.20 -16.08 8.82
N TRP A 252 -33.44 -16.33 7.76
CA TRP A 252 -32.53 -15.35 7.16
C TRP A 252 -33.15 -14.54 6.00
N LEU A 253 -34.27 -14.98 5.41
CA LEU A 253 -34.90 -14.31 4.27
C LEU A 253 -35.27 -12.85 4.55
N TRP A 254 -35.77 -12.55 5.76
CA TRP A 254 -36.15 -11.19 6.15
C TRP A 254 -34.95 -10.25 6.27
N ILE A 255 -33.88 -10.70 6.93
CA ILE A 255 -32.66 -9.92 7.16
C ILE A 255 -31.91 -9.69 5.83
N LEU A 256 -31.72 -10.76 5.04
CA LEU A 256 -31.03 -10.69 3.75
C LEU A 256 -31.83 -9.88 2.73
N GLY A 257 -33.15 -10.07 2.68
CA GLY A 257 -34.04 -9.29 1.82
C GLY A 257 -33.99 -7.79 2.12
N GLY A 258 -34.04 -7.41 3.40
CA GLY A 258 -33.90 -6.01 3.83
C GLY A 258 -32.56 -5.38 3.46
N LEU A 259 -31.46 -6.11 3.66
CA LEU A 259 -30.12 -5.65 3.26
C LEU A 259 -30.01 -5.42 1.75
N LEU A 260 -30.56 -6.32 0.94
CA LEU A 260 -30.55 -6.22 -0.53
C LEU A 260 -31.38 -5.03 -1.06
N ILE A 261 -32.32 -4.49 -0.28
CA ILE A 261 -33.07 -3.27 -0.62
C ILE A 261 -32.33 -2.00 -0.18
N ILE A 262 -31.72 -2.03 1.01
CA ILE A 262 -31.12 -0.84 1.64
C ILE A 262 -29.76 -0.50 1.02
N ILE A 263 -28.89 -1.51 0.84
CA ILE A 263 -27.51 -1.31 0.38
C ILE A 263 -27.44 -0.63 -1.00
N PRO A 264 -28.23 -1.03 -2.02
CA PRO A 264 -28.17 -0.35 -3.32
C PRO A 264 -28.65 1.10 -3.27
N LYS A 265 -29.67 1.40 -2.45
CA LYS A 265 -30.19 2.77 -2.27
C LYS A 265 -29.19 3.69 -1.58
N THR A 266 -28.52 3.20 -0.54
CA THR A 266 -27.49 3.99 0.16
C THR A 266 -26.30 4.26 -0.74
N ILE A 267 -25.85 3.28 -1.53
CA ILE A 267 -24.79 3.47 -2.52
C ILE A 267 -25.19 4.50 -3.58
N LYS A 268 -26.40 4.41 -4.14
CA LYS A 268 -26.91 5.38 -5.13
C LYS A 268 -27.00 6.80 -4.56
N TYR A 269 -27.42 6.93 -3.31
CA TYR A 269 -27.47 8.22 -2.61
C TYR A 269 -26.08 8.82 -2.42
N LEU A 270 -25.10 8.04 -1.95
CA LEU A 270 -23.72 8.50 -1.76
C LEU A 270 -23.05 8.92 -3.07
N LEU A 271 -23.27 8.16 -4.15
CA LEU A 271 -22.76 8.50 -5.49
C LEU A 271 -23.37 9.80 -6.02
N ASN A 272 -24.68 10.00 -5.86
CA ASN A 272 -25.33 11.25 -6.28
C ASN A 272 -24.90 12.46 -5.43
N LYS A 273 -24.64 12.27 -4.13
CA LYS A 273 -24.12 13.32 -3.24
C LYS A 273 -22.72 13.77 -3.66
N SER A 274 -21.81 12.81 -3.91
CA SER A 274 -20.46 13.09 -4.38
C SER A 274 -20.45 13.87 -5.70
N LYS A 275 -21.38 13.60 -6.62
CA LYS A 275 -21.48 14.30 -7.90
C LYS A 275 -21.99 15.74 -7.78
N LYS A 276 -22.74 16.05 -6.71
CA LYS A 276 -23.32 17.38 -6.45
C LYS A 276 -22.34 18.31 -5.70
N GLU A 277 -21.37 17.75 -4.99
CA GLU A 277 -20.30 18.50 -4.32
C GLU A 277 -19.15 18.87 -5.28
N SER A 278 -19.11 18.26 -6.47
CA SER A 278 -18.12 18.51 -7.54
C SER A 278 -18.60 19.47 -8.65
N THR A 279 -19.79 20.04 -8.53
CA THR A 279 -20.41 20.98 -9.49
C THR A 279 -20.79 22.27 -8.79
#